data_AF-A0A409XCA6-F1
#
_entry.id   AF-A0A409XCA6-F1
#
_cell.length_a   1.000
_cell.length_b   1.000
_cell.length_c   1.000
_cell.angle_alpha   90.00
_cell.angle_beta   90.00
_cell.angle_gamma   90.00
#
_symmetry.space_group_name_H-M   'P 1'
#
loop_
_entity.id
_entity.type
_entity.pdbx_description
1 polymer ?
#
loop_
_entity_poly.entity_id
_entity_poly.type
_entity_poly.pdbx_seq_one_letter_code
_entity_poly.pdbx_strand_id
1 'polypeptide(L)'
;MPNPGAFCGARKDFLLNEKKVYSLGVAGHYCFPLDLPDDQDPSPEDLAAVNNKAPQPEQVQPDENKMTPDEYSVAILALKTRQTAVDFKKVYIKDNNVNPKDPNTYNPYKSLIAKLSGSEISKPCMKTAANIWRKDHRSEIEEVKVRSEREGLTKSDQAALRDSIAQHLFLKLPKEEQ
;
A
#
# COMPACT_ATOMS: atom_id res chain seq x y z
N MET A 1 10.74 -0.67 20.44
CA MET A 1 10.84 0.78 20.22
C MET A 1 12.02 1.01 19.29
N PRO A 2 11.90 1.79 18.21
CA PRO A 2 13.07 2.19 17.43
C PRO A 2 14.02 2.98 18.34
N ASN A 3 15.32 2.90 18.06
CA ASN A 3 16.33 3.60 18.84
C ASN A 3 16.01 5.11 18.83
N PRO A 4 15.74 5.76 19.99
CA PRO A 4 15.29 7.15 20.05
C PRO A 4 16.28 8.16 19.47
N GLY A 5 17.49 7.73 19.09
CA GLY A 5 18.50 8.55 18.43
C GLY A 5 18.47 8.58 16.89
N ALA A 6 17.61 7.80 16.22
CA ALA A 6 17.65 7.69 14.76
C ALA A 6 17.06 8.88 13.99
N PHE A 7 16.30 9.77 14.67
CA PHE A 7 15.74 10.97 14.04
C PHE A 7 15.93 12.16 14.98
N CYS A 8 16.76 13.12 14.57
CA CYS A 8 17.00 14.39 15.25
C CYS A 8 16.59 15.56 14.33
N GLY A 9 16.53 16.77 14.89
CA GLY A 9 16.34 18.01 14.13
C GLY A 9 14.99 18.16 13.43
N ALA A 10 15.02 18.82 12.27
CA ALA A 10 13.83 19.23 11.52
C ALA A 10 12.98 18.03 11.09
N ARG A 11 13.59 16.87 10.83
CA ARG A 11 12.88 15.63 10.48
C ARG A 11 12.03 15.11 11.63
N LYS A 12 12.52 15.20 12.86
CA LYS A 12 11.77 14.81 14.07
C LYS A 12 10.61 15.76 14.32
N ASP A 13 10.85 17.06 14.24
CA ASP A 13 9.82 18.08 14.44
C ASP A 13 8.73 18.01 13.37
N PHE A 14 9.13 17.75 12.12
CA PHE A 14 8.23 17.49 11.02
C PHE A 14 7.38 16.24 11.26
N LEU A 15 7.98 15.10 11.64
CA LEU A 15 7.22 13.86 11.90
C LEU A 15 6.22 14.02 13.06
N LEU A 16 6.57 14.79 14.09
CA LEU A 16 5.70 15.08 15.23
C LEU A 16 4.58 16.08 14.88
N ASN A 17 4.89 17.13 14.11
CA ASN A 17 3.92 18.14 13.68
C ASN A 17 2.99 17.62 12.58
N GLU A 18 3.51 16.88 11.59
CA GLU A 18 2.72 16.24 10.56
C GLU A 18 1.80 15.17 11.14
N LYS A 19 2.10 14.55 12.29
CA LYS A 19 1.18 13.56 12.91
C LYS A 19 -0.22 14.17 13.16
N LYS A 20 -0.28 15.45 13.55
CA LYS A 20 -1.55 16.18 13.71
C LYS A 20 -2.17 16.53 12.35
N VAL A 21 -1.37 16.95 11.38
CA VAL A 21 -1.84 17.30 10.02
C VAL A 21 -2.36 16.06 9.25
N TYR A 22 -1.68 14.92 9.37
CA TYR A 22 -2.10 13.62 8.81
C TYR A 22 -3.41 13.15 9.41
N SER A 23 -3.65 13.37 10.71
CA SER A 23 -4.94 13.03 11.33
C SER A 23 -6.11 13.85 10.78
N LEU A 24 -5.83 15.03 10.21
CA LEU A 24 -6.82 15.94 9.62
C LEU A 24 -7.05 15.71 8.11
N GLY A 25 -6.29 14.81 7.47
CA GLY A 25 -6.52 14.40 6.08
C GLY A 25 -6.28 15.49 5.02
N VAL A 26 -5.52 16.55 5.34
CA VAL A 26 -5.34 17.70 4.46
C VAL A 26 -4.16 17.51 3.49
N ALA A 27 -4.38 17.94 2.26
CA ALA A 27 -3.58 17.86 1.03
C ALA A 27 -2.21 18.59 1.07
N GLY A 28 -1.38 18.31 2.08
CA GLY A 28 -0.01 18.79 2.19
C GLY A 28 0.93 17.61 2.42
N HIS A 29 1.13 16.78 1.40
CA HIS A 29 2.09 15.67 1.50
C HIS A 29 3.48 16.21 1.20
N TYR A 30 4.26 16.57 2.22
CA TYR A 30 5.68 16.81 2.03
C TYR A 30 6.41 15.46 2.00
N CYS A 31 6.71 14.99 0.79
CA CYS A 31 7.57 13.82 0.64
C CYS A 31 9.02 14.28 0.74
N PHE A 32 9.73 13.90 1.80
CA PHE A 32 11.19 14.06 1.83
C PHE A 32 11.83 13.32 0.64
N PRO A 33 12.90 13.88 0.04
CA PRO A 33 13.65 13.18 -1.00
C PRO A 33 14.04 11.77 -0.52
N LEU A 34 13.77 10.78 -1.35
CA LEU A 34 14.12 9.39 -1.07
C LEU A 34 15.64 9.17 -1.03
N ASP A 35 16.36 10.02 -1.74
CA ASP A 35 17.80 9.90 -1.97
C ASP A 35 18.62 10.65 -0.91
N LEU A 36 17.98 11.41 -0.02
CA LEU A 36 18.66 12.07 1.10
C LEU A 36 18.90 11.07 2.24
N PRO A 37 20.14 10.93 2.75
CA PRO A 37 20.46 10.08 3.89
C PRO A 37 19.54 10.33 5.09
N ASP A 38 19.23 9.29 5.86
CA ASP A 38 18.34 9.40 7.02
C ASP A 38 18.93 10.31 8.13
N ASP A 39 20.25 10.38 8.23
CA ASP A 39 21.02 11.17 9.21
C ASP A 39 21.16 12.66 8.84
N GLN A 40 20.74 13.08 7.64
CA GLN A 40 20.80 14.47 7.20
C GLN A 40 19.42 15.11 7.18
N ASP A 41 19.31 16.27 7.80
CA ASP A 41 18.11 17.11 7.68
C ASP A 41 18.06 17.73 6.28
N PRO A 42 16.90 17.71 5.61
CA PRO A 42 16.73 18.32 4.30
C PRO A 42 16.91 19.83 4.39
N SER A 43 17.67 20.39 3.48
CA SER A 43 17.81 21.84 3.39
C SER A 43 16.49 22.48 2.89
N PRO A 44 16.27 23.78 3.14
CA PRO A 44 15.13 24.50 2.58
C PRO A 44 15.06 24.43 1.05
N GLU A 45 16.22 24.35 0.38
CA GLU A 45 16.32 24.20 -1.07
C GLU A 45 15.82 22.82 -1.52
N ASP A 46 16.20 21.76 -0.80
CA ASP A 46 15.73 20.39 -1.06
C ASP A 46 14.21 20.29 -0.92
N LEU A 47 13.64 20.98 0.08
CA LEU A 47 12.20 21.02 0.31
C LEU A 47 11.46 21.81 -0.78
N ALA A 48 12.07 22.89 -1.29
CA ALA A 48 11.49 23.70 -2.37
C ALA A 48 11.53 22.98 -3.73
N ALA A 49 12.51 22.09 -3.95
CA ALA A 49 12.63 21.30 -5.16
C ALA A 49 11.55 20.21 -5.30
N VAL A 50 10.93 19.78 -4.21
CA VAL A 50 9.90 18.72 -4.23
C VAL A 50 8.57 19.28 -4.72
N ASN A 51 8.28 19.08 -6.01
CA ASN A 51 6.96 19.39 -6.57
C ASN A 51 5.96 18.26 -6.29
N ASN A 52 5.20 18.39 -5.19
CA ASN A 52 4.18 17.42 -4.79
C ASN A 52 2.99 17.29 -5.75
N LYS A 53 2.84 18.22 -6.71
CA LYS A 53 1.76 18.21 -7.71
C LYS A 53 2.18 17.61 -9.05
N ALA A 54 3.48 17.45 -9.30
CA ALA A 54 3.95 16.84 -10.53
C ALA A 54 3.65 15.31 -10.51
N PRO A 55 3.22 14.73 -11.64
CA PRO A 55 3.26 13.28 -11.81
C PRO A 55 4.68 12.78 -11.56
N GLN A 56 4.83 11.75 -10.72
CA GLN A 56 6.15 11.14 -10.59
C GLN A 56 6.52 10.44 -11.91
N PRO A 57 7.76 10.63 -12.40
CA PRO A 57 8.22 9.91 -13.58
C PRO A 57 8.21 8.40 -13.30
N GLU A 58 7.63 7.63 -14.22
CA GLU A 58 7.61 6.18 -14.13
C GLU A 58 9.05 5.64 -14.15
N GLN A 59 9.36 4.72 -13.25
CA GLN A 59 10.69 4.13 -13.16
C GLN A 59 10.85 3.10 -14.29
N VAL A 60 11.57 3.49 -15.34
CA VAL A 60 11.89 2.59 -16.45
C VAL A 60 12.97 1.61 -16.00
N GLN A 61 12.77 0.31 -16.24
CA GLN A 61 13.82 -0.68 -16.02
C GLN A 61 14.99 -0.41 -16.97
N PRO A 62 16.25 -0.42 -16.49
CA PRO A 62 17.43 -0.29 -17.32
C PRO A 62 17.40 -1.37 -18.41
N ASP A 63 17.61 -0.97 -19.67
CA ASP A 63 17.60 -1.87 -20.81
C ASP A 63 19.04 -2.29 -21.12
N GLU A 64 19.33 -3.58 -20.93
CA GLU A 64 20.67 -4.17 -21.11
C GLU A 64 21.22 -3.98 -22.53
N ASN A 65 20.35 -3.84 -23.53
CA ASN A 65 20.75 -3.71 -24.94
C ASN A 65 21.08 -2.27 -25.36
N LYS A 66 20.72 -1.28 -24.55
CA LYS A 66 20.89 0.15 -24.89
C LYS A 66 22.00 0.84 -24.12
N MET A 67 22.37 0.30 -22.95
CA MET A 67 23.43 0.84 -22.10
C MET A 67 24.71 0.03 -22.25
N THR A 68 25.84 0.66 -21.96
CA THR A 68 27.09 -0.09 -21.79
C THR A 68 26.98 -0.98 -20.53
N PRO A 69 27.71 -2.11 -20.47
CA PRO A 69 27.65 -3.03 -19.32
C PRO A 69 27.94 -2.33 -17.98
N ASP A 70 28.86 -1.37 -17.98
CA ASP A 70 29.24 -0.60 -16.79
C ASP A 70 28.09 0.32 -16.33
N GLU A 71 27.47 1.07 -17.26
CA GLU A 71 26.32 1.93 -16.96
C GLU A 71 25.10 1.13 -16.49
N TYR A 72 24.87 -0.05 -17.10
CA TYR A 72 23.80 -0.96 -16.70
C TYR A 72 23.99 -1.43 -15.25
N SER A 73 25.21 -1.82 -14.88
CA SER A 73 25.53 -2.26 -13.52
C SER A 73 25.25 -1.16 -12.47
N VAL A 74 25.62 0.09 -12.78
CA VAL A 74 25.38 1.25 -11.91
C VAL A 74 23.88 1.54 -11.80
N ALA A 75 23.15 1.49 -12.91
CA ALA A 75 21.71 1.74 -12.93
C ALA A 75 20.92 0.68 -12.13
N ILE A 76 21.30 -0.59 -12.25
CA ILE A 76 20.70 -1.69 -11.47
C ILE A 76 21.03 -1.55 -9.98
N LEU A 77 22.26 -1.17 -9.62
CA LEU A 77 22.63 -0.91 -8.23
C LEU A 77 21.81 0.24 -7.64
N ALA A 78 21.67 1.36 -8.37
CA ALA A 78 20.85 2.49 -7.94
C ALA A 78 19.39 2.08 -7.68
N LEU A 79 18.80 1.28 -8.58
CA LEU A 79 17.45 0.75 -8.39
C LEU A 79 17.33 -0.16 -7.15
N LYS A 80 18.29 -1.05 -6.94
CA LYS A 80 18.32 -1.94 -5.77
C LYS A 80 18.44 -1.15 -4.48
N THR A 81 19.36 -0.19 -4.40
CA THR A 81 19.55 0.68 -3.24
C THR A 81 18.26 1.43 -2.92
N ARG A 82 17.59 1.97 -3.94
CA ARG A 82 16.30 2.63 -3.77
C ARG A 82 15.21 1.67 -3.30
N GLN A 83 15.10 0.46 -3.86
CA GLN A 83 14.16 -0.55 -3.39
C GLN A 83 14.39 -0.90 -1.91
N THR A 84 15.65 -1.07 -1.50
CA THR A 84 15.97 -1.34 -0.09
C THR A 84 15.58 -0.18 0.84
N ALA A 85 15.77 1.07 0.41
CA ALA A 85 15.33 2.24 1.17
C ALA A 85 13.79 2.32 1.29
N VAL A 86 13.06 1.99 0.22
CA VAL A 86 11.60 1.92 0.23
C VAL A 86 11.11 0.82 1.16
N ASP A 87 11.72 -0.36 1.10
CA ASP A 87 11.33 -1.50 1.94
C ASP A 87 11.65 -1.26 3.42
N PHE A 88 12.76 -0.60 3.74
CA PHE A 88 13.07 -0.14 5.09
C PHE A 88 11.98 0.79 5.63
N LYS A 89 11.55 1.78 4.82
CA LYS A 89 10.43 2.67 5.18
C LYS A 89 9.11 1.91 5.35
N LYS A 90 8.82 0.87 4.55
CA LYS A 90 7.64 0.02 4.73
C LYS A 90 7.66 -0.75 6.06
N VAL A 91 8.81 -1.27 6.48
CA VAL A 91 8.96 -1.96 7.78
C VAL A 91 8.69 -0.99 8.93
N TYR A 92 9.28 0.21 8.88
CA TYR A 92 9.04 1.25 9.87
C TYR A 92 7.56 1.60 10.03
N ILE A 93 6.80 1.65 8.92
CA ILE A 93 5.35 1.92 8.95
C ILE A 93 4.58 0.76 9.60
N LYS A 94 4.96 -0.51 9.31
CA LYS A 94 4.34 -1.68 9.94
C LYS A 94 4.55 -1.71 11.45
N ASP A 95 5.74 -1.37 11.91
CA ASP A 95 6.09 -1.33 13.34
C ASP A 95 5.30 -0.26 14.13
N ASN A 96 4.74 0.74 13.43
CA ASN A 96 3.87 1.76 14.01
C ASN A 96 2.38 1.36 14.02
N ASN A 97 2.06 0.05 13.95
CA ASN A 97 0.71 -0.51 14.06
C ASN A 97 -0.29 0.01 13.01
N VAL A 98 0.18 0.54 11.87
CA VAL A 98 -0.70 0.90 10.76
C VAL A 98 -0.72 -0.25 9.78
N ASN A 99 -1.82 -1.00 9.76
CA ASN A 99 -1.98 -2.13 8.84
C ASN A 99 -2.00 -1.60 7.39
N PRO A 100 -0.98 -1.90 6.55
CA PRO A 100 -0.92 -1.42 5.17
C PRO A 100 -2.05 -1.95 4.28
N LYS A 101 -2.69 -3.05 4.73
CA LYS A 101 -3.81 -3.71 4.07
C LYS A 101 -5.16 -3.35 4.67
N ASP A 102 -5.20 -2.41 5.64
CA ASP A 102 -6.47 -1.93 6.17
C ASP A 102 -7.29 -1.30 5.03
N PRO A 103 -8.48 -1.81 4.72
CA PRO A 103 -9.35 -1.23 3.71
C PRO A 103 -9.92 0.13 4.12
N ASN A 104 -9.71 0.57 5.36
CA ASN A 104 -10.17 1.89 5.78
C ASN A 104 -9.49 2.98 4.94
N THR A 105 -10.29 3.87 4.35
CA THR A 105 -9.89 4.99 3.47
C THR A 105 -8.89 5.95 4.14
N TYR A 106 -8.72 5.82 5.45
CA TYR A 106 -7.89 6.63 6.33
C TYR A 106 -6.50 6.06 6.63
N ASN A 107 -5.92 5.17 5.80
CA ASN A 107 -4.51 4.85 5.93
C ASN A 107 -3.64 5.87 5.16
N PRO A 108 -3.07 6.91 5.82
CA PRO A 108 -2.28 7.95 5.16
C PRO A 108 -0.98 7.41 4.55
N TYR A 109 -0.54 6.22 4.96
CA TYR A 109 0.68 5.61 4.46
C TYR A 109 0.46 4.86 3.15
N LYS A 110 -0.79 4.53 2.78
CA LYS A 110 -1.05 3.83 1.51
C LYS A 110 -0.68 4.70 0.30
N SER A 111 -0.99 6.00 0.36
CA SER A 111 -0.60 6.96 -0.67
C SER A 111 0.91 7.22 -0.68
N LEU A 112 1.53 7.29 0.50
CA LEU A 112 2.98 7.43 0.62
C LEU A 112 3.70 6.22 0.02
N ILE A 113 3.32 4.98 0.40
CA ILE A 113 3.95 3.76 -0.11
C ILE A 113 3.81 3.68 -1.63
N ALA A 114 2.62 3.96 -2.17
CA ALA A 114 2.37 3.97 -3.60
C ALA A 114 3.26 4.98 -4.34
N LYS A 115 3.41 6.20 -3.81
CA LYS A 115 4.36 7.19 -4.33
C LYS A 115 5.80 6.69 -4.25
N LEU A 116 6.24 6.19 -3.10
CA LEU A 116 7.62 5.72 -2.92
C LEU A 116 7.96 4.54 -3.85
N SER A 117 6.99 3.66 -4.10
CA SER A 117 7.15 2.49 -4.97
C SER A 117 6.83 2.76 -6.45
N GLY A 118 6.44 3.98 -6.81
CA GLY A 118 5.97 4.31 -8.16
C GLY A 118 4.75 3.49 -8.60
N SER A 119 4.04 2.87 -7.65
CA SER A 119 2.88 2.04 -7.95
C SER A 119 1.65 2.93 -7.96
N GLU A 120 0.79 2.81 -8.98
CA GLU A 120 -0.46 3.54 -8.97
C GLU A 120 -1.32 3.11 -7.77
N ILE A 121 -1.86 4.10 -7.04
CA ILE A 121 -2.89 3.83 -6.04
C ILE A 121 -4.10 3.32 -6.82
N SER A 122 -4.25 2.00 -6.90
CA SER A 122 -5.45 1.39 -7.47
C SER A 122 -6.68 2.05 -6.86
N LYS A 123 -7.59 2.51 -7.73
CA LYS A 123 -8.79 3.23 -7.32
C LYS A 123 -9.47 2.45 -6.20
N PRO A 124 -9.84 3.09 -5.07
CA PRO A 124 -10.56 2.39 -4.01
C PRO A 124 -11.88 1.87 -4.59
N CYS A 125 -11.94 0.58 -4.90
CA CYS A 125 -13.18 -0.08 -5.30
C CYS A 125 -14.01 -0.29 -4.04
N MET A 126 -15.20 0.31 -4.00
CA MET A 126 -16.21 -0.06 -3.02
C MET A 126 -16.54 -1.53 -3.21
N LYS A 127 -16.57 -2.27 -2.10
CA LYS A 127 -17.00 -3.66 -2.13
C LYS A 127 -18.50 -3.68 -2.41
N THR A 128 -18.96 -4.55 -3.30
CA THR A 128 -20.39 -4.82 -3.51
C THR A 128 -21.06 -5.21 -2.19
N ALA A 129 -22.35 -4.88 -2.00
CA ALA A 129 -23.11 -5.24 -0.80
C ALA A 129 -22.99 -6.74 -0.45
N ALA A 130 -23.11 -7.62 -1.45
CA ALA A 130 -22.89 -9.06 -1.28
C ALA A 130 -21.50 -9.44 -0.72
N ASN A 131 -20.44 -8.69 -1.07
CA ASN A 131 -19.07 -8.93 -0.56
C ASN A 131 -18.90 -8.43 0.88
N ILE A 132 -19.69 -7.44 1.30
CA ILE A 132 -19.74 -6.99 2.69
C ILE A 132 -20.51 -8.03 3.51
N TRP A 133 -21.72 -8.38 3.06
CA TRP A 133 -22.60 -9.37 3.69
C TRP A 133 -21.93 -10.74 3.91
N ARG A 134 -21.15 -11.22 2.93
CA ARG A 134 -20.40 -12.49 3.02
C ARG A 134 -19.47 -12.57 4.23
N LYS A 135 -18.94 -11.44 4.72
CA LYS A 135 -18.02 -11.46 5.86
C LYS A 135 -18.71 -11.95 7.13
N ASP A 136 -19.95 -11.54 7.32
CA ASP A 136 -20.74 -11.87 8.51
C ASP A 136 -21.35 -13.28 8.41
N HIS A 137 -21.54 -13.78 7.18
CA HIS A 137 -22.14 -15.09 6.88
C HIS A 137 -21.09 -16.11 6.39
N ARG A 138 -19.83 -15.94 6.83
CA ARG A 138 -18.72 -16.78 6.37
C ARG A 138 -18.90 -18.24 6.77
N SER A 139 -19.40 -18.51 7.97
CA SER A 139 -19.65 -19.87 8.47
C SER A 139 -20.59 -20.65 7.56
N GLU A 140 -21.70 -20.05 7.15
CA GLU A 140 -22.71 -20.66 6.28
C GLU A 140 -22.13 -21.00 4.89
N ILE A 141 -21.26 -20.14 4.37
CA ILE A 141 -20.61 -20.33 3.06
C ILE A 141 -19.48 -21.37 3.15
N GLU A 142 -18.80 -21.48 4.29
CA GLU A 142 -17.74 -22.49 4.49
C GLU A 142 -18.31 -23.90 4.71
N GLU A 143 -19.58 -24.08 5.10
CA GLU A 143 -20.21 -25.41 5.08
C GLU A 143 -20.24 -26.01 3.67
N VAL A 144 -20.38 -25.16 2.65
CA VAL A 144 -20.31 -25.56 1.24
C VAL A 144 -18.93 -26.09 0.90
N LYS A 145 -17.86 -25.51 1.46
CA LYS A 145 -16.49 -25.99 1.25
C LYS A 145 -16.37 -27.46 1.67
N VAL A 146 -16.86 -27.79 2.86
CA VAL A 146 -16.81 -29.16 3.40
C VAL A 146 -17.58 -30.15 2.50
N ARG A 147 -18.69 -29.73 1.90
CA ARG A 147 -19.45 -30.57 0.94
C ARG A 147 -18.69 -30.73 -0.38
N SER A 148 -18.16 -29.64 -0.92
CA SER A 148 -17.42 -29.66 -2.19
C SER A 148 -16.09 -30.43 -2.13
N GLU A 149 -15.43 -30.46 -0.96
CA GLU A 149 -14.22 -31.25 -0.73
C GLU A 149 -14.53 -32.76 -0.70
N ARG A 150 -15.72 -33.15 -0.21
CA ARG A 150 -16.20 -34.54 -0.26
C ARG A 150 -16.52 -35.00 -1.68
N GLU A 151 -16.96 -34.07 -2.53
CA GLU A 151 -17.28 -34.31 -3.94
C GLU A 151 -16.04 -34.26 -4.85
N GLY A 152 -14.86 -33.93 -4.31
CA GLY A 152 -13.59 -33.93 -5.04
C GLY A 152 -13.42 -32.75 -6.02
N LEU A 153 -14.15 -31.65 -5.83
CA LEU A 153 -14.05 -30.46 -6.68
C LEU A 153 -12.69 -29.77 -6.59
N THR A 154 -12.22 -29.24 -7.71
CA THR A 154 -10.96 -28.48 -7.76
C THR A 154 -11.09 -27.16 -6.99
N LYS A 155 -9.97 -26.62 -6.50
CA LYS A 155 -9.95 -25.37 -5.71
C LYS A 155 -10.57 -24.18 -6.47
N SER A 156 -10.47 -24.16 -7.79
CA SER A 156 -11.06 -23.10 -8.64
C SER A 156 -12.59 -23.21 -8.66
N ASP A 157 -13.12 -24.42 -8.84
CA ASP A 157 -14.56 -24.67 -8.87
C ASP A 157 -15.21 -24.41 -7.51
N GLN A 158 -14.50 -24.71 -6.42
CA GLN A 158 -14.93 -24.36 -5.07
C GLN A 158 -15.07 -22.85 -4.87
N ALA A 159 -14.19 -22.04 -5.46
CA ALA A 159 -14.28 -20.59 -5.36
C ALA A 159 -15.51 -20.06 -6.11
N ALA A 160 -15.73 -20.54 -7.35
CA ALA A 160 -16.91 -20.19 -8.15
C ALA A 160 -18.22 -20.62 -7.47
N LEU A 161 -18.25 -21.81 -6.85
CA LEU A 161 -19.41 -22.32 -6.12
C LEU A 161 -19.73 -21.46 -4.89
N ARG A 162 -18.71 -21.07 -4.11
CA ARG A 162 -18.87 -20.14 -2.98
C ARG A 162 -19.42 -18.79 -3.44
N ASP A 163 -18.95 -18.29 -4.59
CA ASP A 163 -19.43 -17.04 -5.15
C ASP A 163 -20.90 -17.11 -5.55
N SER A 164 -21.28 -18.16 -6.28
CA SER A 164 -22.66 -18.41 -6.69
C SER A 164 -23.61 -18.52 -5.49
N ILE A 165 -23.22 -19.27 -4.46
CA ILE A 165 -24.05 -19.48 -3.28
C ILE A 165 -24.19 -18.21 -2.46
N ALA A 166 -23.10 -17.46 -2.25
CA ALA A 166 -23.16 -16.19 -1.55
C ALA A 166 -24.08 -15.19 -2.27
N GLN A 167 -24.03 -15.13 -3.60
CA GLN A 167 -24.94 -14.28 -4.38
C GLN A 167 -26.39 -14.75 -4.26
N HIS A 168 -26.63 -16.06 -4.33
CA HIS A 168 -27.97 -16.62 -4.22
C HIS A 168 -28.58 -16.41 -2.82
N LEU A 169 -27.80 -16.56 -1.75
CA LEU A 169 -28.24 -16.26 -0.38
C LEU A 169 -28.53 -14.78 -0.21
N PHE A 170 -27.66 -13.91 -0.73
CA PHE A 170 -27.85 -12.47 -0.69
C PHE A 170 -29.12 -12.02 -1.45
N LEU A 171 -29.39 -12.60 -2.62
CA LEU A 171 -30.60 -12.30 -3.41
C LEU A 171 -31.90 -12.77 -2.74
N LYS A 172 -31.83 -13.73 -1.82
CA LYS A 172 -33.00 -14.20 -1.05
C LYS A 172 -33.35 -13.28 0.12
N LEU A 173 -32.46 -12.36 0.51
CA LEU A 173 -32.74 -11.38 1.55
C LEU A 173 -33.86 -10.44 1.09
N PRO A 174 -34.66 -9.89 2.02
CA PRO A 174 -35.59 -8.82 1.69
C PRO A 174 -34.83 -7.61 1.13
N LYS A 175 -35.46 -6.83 0.23
CA LYS A 175 -34.85 -5.66 -0.41
C LYS A 175 -34.36 -4.58 0.57
N GLU A 176 -34.83 -4.60 1.81
CA GLU A 176 -34.42 -3.70 2.88
C GLU A 176 -33.05 -4.09 3.47
N GLU A 177 -32.63 -5.35 3.31
CA GLU A 177 -31.36 -5.90 3.80
C GLU A 177 -30.33 -6.17 2.68
N GLN A 178 -30.70 -5.93 1.41
CA GLN A 178 -29.82 -5.99 0.23
C GLN A 178 -29.11 -4.64 0.02
#